data_AF-A0A966SCX5-F1
#
_entry.id   AF-A0A966SCX5-F1
#
_cell.length_a   1.000
_cell.length_b   1.000
_cell.length_c   1.000
_cell.angle_alpha   90.00
_cell.angle_beta   90.00
_cell.angle_gamma   90.00
#
_symmetry.space_group_name_H-M   'P 1'
#
loop_
_entity.id
_entity.type
_entity.pdbx_description
1 polymer ?
#
loop_
_entity_poly.entity_id
_entity_poly.type
_entity_poly.pdbx_seq_one_letter_code
_entity_poly.pdbx_strand_id
1 'polypeptide(L)'
;MPGMADPFAAGWLINDHYRFPNKYIDYVETPEPVPVGTWRSVSQSMNCFFSESAIDDVAFASKRDPLEFRLEMCANDARATAVLRKAAELAGWGKKLPQGRGRGIALALGYDSYCAEVVEVSVKNRKVKIERIVAVFDCGMMIDPHNVEAQVEGGVIWGLSAAIDGQIHFANGAAVEDNFHTAPILRIDQTPRIEVHLLKTDHKSGGAGEASV
;
A
#
# COMPACT_ATOMS: atom_id res chain seq x y z
N MET A 1 -18.55 17.79 5.20
CA MET A 1 -18.80 19.22 4.87
C MET A 1 -19.41 19.27 3.47
N PRO A 2 -20.33 20.20 3.17
CA PRO A 2 -20.78 20.40 1.79
C PRO A 2 -19.57 20.61 0.86
N GLY A 3 -19.49 19.87 -0.25
CA GLY A 3 -18.34 19.89 -1.16
C GLY A 3 -17.17 18.95 -0.79
N MET A 4 -17.33 18.11 0.23
CA MET A 4 -16.36 17.07 0.59
C MET A 4 -16.84 15.74 0.01
N ALA A 5 -16.01 15.11 -0.83
CA ALA A 5 -16.29 13.79 -1.39
C ALA A 5 -16.54 12.75 -0.28
N ASP A 6 -17.32 11.71 -0.58
CA ASP A 6 -17.59 10.63 0.39
C ASP A 6 -16.27 10.05 0.91
N PRO A 7 -15.97 10.10 2.22
CA PRO A 7 -14.73 9.56 2.78
C PRO A 7 -14.55 8.06 2.52
N PHE A 8 -15.64 7.31 2.33
CA PHE A 8 -15.61 5.90 1.97
C PHE A 8 -15.29 5.65 0.48
N ALA A 9 -15.34 6.68 -0.36
CA ALA A 9 -14.96 6.60 -1.77
C ALA A 9 -13.61 7.29 -2.03
N ALA A 10 -13.42 8.50 -1.49
CA ALA A 10 -12.31 9.39 -1.81
C ALA A 10 -11.25 9.51 -0.69
N GLY A 11 -11.48 8.86 0.46
CA GLY A 11 -10.56 8.90 1.60
C GLY A 11 -9.14 8.52 1.18
N TRP A 12 -8.16 9.30 1.66
CA TRP A 12 -6.73 9.09 1.44
C TRP A 12 -6.21 9.19 -0.01
N LEU A 13 -7.07 9.51 -1.00
CA LEU A 13 -6.64 9.66 -2.40
C LEU A 13 -5.67 10.81 -2.63
N ILE A 14 -5.91 11.97 -2.01
CA ILE A 14 -4.91 13.02 -1.90
C ILE A 14 -4.67 13.26 -0.42
N ASN A 15 -3.61 12.65 0.09
CA ASN A 15 -3.28 12.74 1.51
C ASN A 15 -2.64 14.10 1.85
N ASP A 16 -2.75 14.53 3.11
CA ASP A 16 -2.16 15.77 3.60
C ASP A 16 -0.67 15.69 3.93
N HIS A 17 -0.11 14.49 3.86
CA HIS A 17 1.28 14.20 4.17
C HIS A 17 2.20 14.45 2.97
N TYR A 18 1.66 14.39 1.75
CA TYR A 18 2.30 14.93 0.57
C TYR A 18 1.94 16.41 0.38
N ARG A 19 2.97 17.24 0.24
CA ARG A 19 2.84 18.69 0.02
C ARG A 19 2.41 19.01 -1.42
N PHE A 20 1.15 18.73 -1.75
CA PHE A 20 0.53 19.28 -2.95
C PHE A 20 0.03 20.71 -2.67
N PRO A 21 0.50 21.72 -3.43
CA PRO A 21 0.11 23.10 -3.20
C PRO A 21 -1.37 23.36 -3.51
N ASN A 22 -1.96 22.56 -4.41
CA ASN A 22 -3.35 22.63 -4.80
C ASN A 22 -3.92 21.22 -4.84
N LYS A 23 -5.12 21.03 -4.29
CA LYS A 23 -5.79 19.72 -4.20
C LYS A 23 -7.22 19.87 -4.66
N TYR A 24 -7.67 18.96 -5.50
CA TYR A 24 -9.06 18.82 -5.90
C TYR A 24 -9.37 17.35 -6.01
N ILE A 25 -10.42 16.90 -5.32
CA ILE A 25 -10.94 15.55 -5.40
C ILE A 25 -12.43 15.67 -5.64
N ASP A 26 -12.92 14.86 -6.56
CA ASP A 26 -14.34 14.73 -6.86
C ASP A 26 -14.65 13.24 -7.03
N TYR A 27 -15.92 12.89 -6.86
CA TYR A 27 -16.39 11.54 -7.09
C TYR A 27 -17.77 11.56 -7.73
N VAL A 28 -18.05 10.52 -8.50
CA VAL A 28 -19.38 10.29 -9.07
C VAL A 28 -19.85 8.95 -8.55
N GLU A 29 -20.91 8.97 -7.74
CA GLU A 29 -21.57 7.74 -7.33
C GLU A 29 -22.15 7.05 -8.57
N THR A 30 -21.67 5.84 -8.83
CA THR A 30 -22.14 5.01 -9.94
C THR A 30 -22.88 3.81 -9.35
N PRO A 31 -24.20 3.66 -9.61
CA PRO A 31 -24.94 2.49 -9.16
C PRO A 31 -24.34 1.22 -9.76
N GLU A 32 -23.81 0.35 -8.89
CA GLU A 32 -23.21 -0.91 -9.31
C GLU A 32 -24.27 -2.03 -9.23
N PRO A 33 -24.47 -2.85 -10.28
CA PRO A 33 -25.38 -4.01 -10.24
C PRO A 33 -24.96 -5.11 -9.26
N VAL A 34 -23.76 -5.03 -8.68
CA VAL A 34 -23.23 -5.97 -7.70
C VAL A 34 -23.16 -5.33 -6.31
N PRO A 35 -23.39 -6.10 -5.22
CA PRO A 35 -23.25 -5.57 -3.86
C PRO A 35 -21.80 -5.12 -3.59
N VAL A 36 -21.64 -3.86 -3.21
CA VAL A 36 -20.36 -3.29 -2.76
C VAL A 36 -20.38 -3.15 -1.23
N GLY A 37 -19.23 -3.39 -0.60
CA GLY A 37 -19.07 -3.28 0.84
C GLY A 37 -17.64 -2.95 1.22
N THR A 38 -17.36 -2.88 2.53
CA THR A 38 -16.02 -2.59 3.02
C THR A 38 -15.11 -3.79 2.83
N TRP A 39 -14.01 -3.58 2.10
CA TRP A 39 -12.85 -4.45 2.13
C TRP A 39 -11.81 -3.86 3.09
N ARG A 40 -10.87 -4.67 3.60
CA ARG A 40 -9.89 -4.21 4.59
C ARG A 40 -9.11 -3.00 4.05
N SER A 41 -8.95 -1.94 4.85
CA SER A 41 -8.41 -0.63 4.40
C SER A 41 -9.36 0.18 3.52
N VAL A 42 -10.65 -0.17 3.49
CA VAL A 42 -11.79 0.59 2.94
C VAL A 42 -11.42 1.37 1.67
N SER A 43 -11.51 2.70 1.67
CA SER A 43 -11.09 3.56 0.54
C SER A 43 -9.58 3.65 0.38
N GLN A 44 -8.82 3.52 1.47
CA GLN A 44 -7.37 3.67 1.49
C GLN A 44 -6.68 2.61 0.62
N SER A 45 -7.12 1.34 0.62
CA SER A 45 -6.51 0.29 -0.21
C SER A 45 -6.44 0.68 -1.71
N MET A 46 -7.59 0.98 -2.30
CA MET A 46 -7.71 1.39 -3.70
C MET A 46 -7.06 2.76 -3.97
N ASN A 47 -7.30 3.75 -3.09
CA ASN A 47 -6.84 5.11 -3.31
C ASN A 47 -5.33 5.27 -3.08
N CYS A 48 -4.74 4.50 -2.16
CA CYS A 48 -3.29 4.41 -1.99
C CYS A 48 -2.65 3.83 -3.25
N PHE A 49 -3.20 2.75 -3.82
CA PHE A 49 -2.71 2.20 -5.08
C PHE A 49 -2.71 3.26 -6.20
N PHE A 50 -3.81 4.01 -6.37
CA PHE A 50 -3.89 5.04 -7.40
C PHE A 50 -2.93 6.21 -7.15
N SER A 51 -2.91 6.73 -5.92
CA SER A 51 -2.09 7.89 -5.56
C SER A 51 -0.59 7.58 -5.61
N GLU A 52 -0.16 6.44 -5.05
CA GLU A 52 1.24 6.03 -5.05
C GLU A 52 1.73 5.66 -6.46
N SER A 53 0.87 5.07 -7.30
CA SER A 53 1.20 4.83 -8.72
C SER A 53 1.36 6.15 -9.47
N ALA A 54 0.45 7.11 -9.27
CA ALA A 54 0.56 8.43 -9.89
C ALA A 54 1.81 9.20 -9.43
N ILE A 55 2.18 9.09 -8.15
CA ILE A 55 3.41 9.67 -7.61
C ILE A 55 4.63 9.03 -8.28
N ASP A 56 4.62 7.71 -8.49
CA ASP A 56 5.71 7.01 -9.18
C ASP A 56 5.82 7.44 -10.65
N ASP A 57 4.69 7.57 -11.35
CA ASP A 57 4.63 8.08 -12.72
C ASP A 57 5.20 9.50 -12.83
N VAL A 58 4.87 10.38 -11.88
CA VAL A 58 5.42 11.74 -11.82
C VAL A 58 6.93 11.71 -11.55
N ALA A 59 7.40 10.87 -10.62
CA ALA A 59 8.83 10.71 -10.36
C ALA A 59 9.56 10.21 -11.62
N PHE A 60 9.01 9.21 -12.30
CA PHE A 60 9.56 8.67 -13.54
C PHE A 60 9.59 9.74 -14.66
N ALA A 61 8.47 10.41 -14.92
CA ALA A 61 8.36 11.44 -15.95
C ALA A 61 9.27 12.64 -15.69
N SER A 62 9.48 12.98 -14.42
CA SER A 62 10.42 14.03 -13.99
C SER A 62 11.87 13.55 -13.87
N LYS A 63 12.16 12.28 -14.17
CA LYS A 63 13.49 11.65 -14.08
C LYS A 63 14.10 11.73 -12.68
N ARG A 64 13.24 11.62 -11.66
CA ARG A 64 13.62 11.65 -10.26
C ARG A 64 13.55 10.26 -9.66
N ASP A 65 14.38 10.01 -8.66
CA ASP A 65 14.25 8.81 -7.84
C ASP A 65 12.92 8.86 -7.06
N PRO A 66 12.10 7.79 -7.09
CA PRO A 66 10.78 7.80 -6.49
C PRO A 66 10.78 7.85 -4.96
N LEU A 67 11.84 7.38 -4.28
CA LEU A 67 12.01 7.57 -2.85
C LEU A 67 12.33 9.04 -2.56
N GLU A 68 13.31 9.64 -3.23
CA GLU A 68 13.69 11.03 -3.01
C GLU A 68 12.53 12.00 -3.33
N PHE A 69 11.73 11.69 -4.34
CA PHE A 69 10.52 12.45 -4.65
C PHE A 69 9.53 12.42 -3.47
N ARG A 70 9.24 11.24 -2.92
CA ARG A 70 8.37 11.08 -1.74
C ARG A 70 8.92 11.78 -0.51
N LEU A 71 10.23 11.67 -0.27
CA LEU A 71 10.90 12.32 0.87
C LEU A 71 10.81 13.86 0.79
N GLU A 72 10.96 14.44 -0.40
CA GLU A 72 10.76 15.89 -0.57
C GLU A 72 9.31 16.29 -0.34
N MET A 73 8.37 15.53 -0.91
CA MET A 73 6.95 15.81 -0.78
C MET A 73 6.45 15.66 0.66
N CYS A 74 7.08 14.79 1.47
CA CYS A 74 6.78 14.59 2.89
C CYS A 74 7.72 15.34 3.84
N ALA A 75 8.49 16.34 3.39
CA ALA A 75 9.55 16.95 4.21
C ALA A 75 9.06 17.59 5.53
N ASN A 76 7.77 17.92 5.65
CA ASN A 76 7.13 18.43 6.87
C ASN A 76 6.55 17.34 7.78
N ASP A 77 6.67 16.08 7.39
CA ASP A 77 6.19 14.92 8.14
C ASP A 77 7.35 14.00 8.54
N ALA A 78 7.77 14.14 9.80
CA ALA A 78 8.87 13.37 10.35
C ALA A 78 8.56 11.85 10.44
N ARG A 79 7.29 11.46 10.61
CA ARG A 79 6.89 10.05 10.72
C ARG A 79 6.92 9.38 9.35
N ALA A 80 6.32 10.03 8.34
CA ALA A 80 6.35 9.56 6.96
C ALA A 80 7.77 9.42 6.43
N THR A 81 8.61 10.44 6.64
CA THR A 81 10.01 10.38 6.21
C THR A 81 10.82 9.33 6.97
N ALA A 82 10.53 9.09 8.26
CA ALA A 82 11.19 8.05 9.03
C ALA A 82 10.90 6.63 8.50
N VAL A 83 9.63 6.29 8.24
CA VAL A 83 9.28 4.97 7.69
C VAL A 83 9.85 4.77 6.28
N LEU A 84 9.79 5.78 5.41
CA LEU A 84 10.35 5.74 4.05
C LEU A 84 11.86 5.50 4.06
N ARG A 85 12.60 6.29 4.86
CA ARG A 85 14.06 6.15 4.97
C ARG A 85 14.44 4.78 5.51
N LYS A 86 13.74 4.30 6.53
CA LYS A 86 14.06 3.01 7.13
C LYS A 86 13.74 1.85 6.19
N ALA A 87 12.62 1.92 5.45
CA ALA A 87 12.26 0.91 4.47
C ALA A 87 13.30 0.85 3.35
N ALA A 88 13.72 2.02 2.85
CA ALA A 88 14.77 2.13 1.85
C ALA A 88 16.12 1.59 2.34
N GLU A 89 16.53 1.91 3.56
CA GLU A 89 17.77 1.42 4.19
C GLU A 89 17.79 -0.13 4.25
N LEU A 90 16.73 -0.73 4.81
CA LEU A 90 16.58 -2.17 4.98
C LEU A 90 16.40 -2.91 3.65
N ALA A 91 15.78 -2.24 2.67
CA ALA A 91 15.70 -2.74 1.31
C ALA A 91 17.05 -2.66 0.57
N GLY A 92 17.99 -1.86 1.06
CA GLY A 92 19.22 -1.54 0.33
C GLY A 92 18.95 -0.73 -0.94
N TRP A 93 18.02 0.21 -0.88
CA TRP A 93 17.71 1.16 -1.96
C TRP A 93 18.99 1.86 -2.46
N GLY A 94 19.05 2.17 -3.75
CA GLY A 94 20.24 2.72 -4.40
C GLY A 94 21.37 1.71 -4.67
N LYS A 95 21.35 0.50 -4.09
CA LYS A 95 22.29 -0.57 -4.48
C LYS A 95 21.93 -1.12 -5.86
N LYS A 96 22.95 -1.39 -6.67
CA LYS A 96 22.78 -2.00 -8.00
C LYS A 96 22.11 -3.37 -7.87
N LEU A 97 21.02 -3.55 -8.60
CA LEU A 97 20.31 -4.82 -8.70
C LEU A 97 20.87 -5.70 -9.82
N PRO A 98 20.78 -7.04 -9.69
CA PRO A 98 21.00 -7.95 -10.81
C PRO A 98 20.09 -7.62 -12.00
N GLN A 99 20.53 -7.97 -13.22
CA GLN A 99 19.71 -7.80 -14.41
C GLN A 99 18.38 -8.55 -14.27
N GLY A 100 17.29 -7.90 -14.67
CA GLY A 100 15.94 -8.46 -14.56
C GLY A 100 15.34 -8.38 -13.16
N ARG A 101 15.95 -7.64 -12.21
CA ARG A 101 15.35 -7.30 -10.92
C ARG A 101 14.97 -5.83 -10.84
N GLY A 102 13.92 -5.54 -10.07
CA GLY A 102 13.43 -4.19 -9.81
C GLY A 102 12.98 -4.03 -8.37
N ARG A 103 12.81 -2.78 -7.94
CA ARG A 103 12.24 -2.41 -6.65
C ARG A 103 11.21 -1.31 -6.84
N GLY A 104 10.07 -1.44 -6.16
CA GLY A 104 9.09 -0.37 -5.99
C GLY A 104 9.03 0.05 -4.52
N ILE A 105 8.65 1.31 -4.26
CA ILE A 105 8.43 1.82 -2.90
C ILE A 105 7.12 2.58 -2.85
N ALA A 106 6.35 2.38 -1.78
CA ALA A 106 5.10 3.09 -1.53
C ALA A 106 4.96 3.50 -0.06
N LEU A 107 4.13 4.51 0.19
CA LEU A 107 3.74 4.96 1.53
C LEU A 107 2.22 4.90 1.67
N ALA A 108 1.75 4.18 2.69
CA ALA A 108 0.35 4.11 3.09
C ALA A 108 0.15 4.73 4.48
N LEU A 109 -0.93 5.48 4.65
CA LEU A 109 -1.21 6.30 5.83
C LEU A 109 -2.67 6.11 6.22
N GLY A 110 -2.90 5.69 7.46
CA GLY A 110 -4.26 5.38 7.92
C GLY A 110 -4.33 5.22 9.42
N TYR A 111 -5.40 5.75 10.02
CA TYR A 111 -5.71 5.54 11.43
C TYR A 111 -4.56 5.91 12.40
N ASP A 112 -3.92 7.06 12.18
CA ASP A 112 -2.73 7.53 12.93
C ASP A 112 -1.47 6.64 12.77
N SER A 113 -1.46 5.73 11.78
CA SER A 113 -0.36 4.82 11.46
C SER A 113 0.24 5.08 10.08
N TYR A 114 1.52 4.73 9.96
CA TYR A 114 2.35 4.95 8.78
C TYR A 114 2.98 3.62 8.37
N CYS A 115 2.86 3.26 7.09
CA CYS A 115 3.49 2.09 6.53
C CYS A 115 4.26 2.46 5.27
N ALA A 116 5.56 2.15 5.21
CA ALA A 116 6.32 2.20 3.97
C ALA A 116 6.73 0.79 3.57
N GLU A 117 6.45 0.42 2.32
CA GLU A 117 6.78 -0.89 1.78
C GLU A 117 7.75 -0.77 0.61
N VAL A 118 8.75 -1.63 0.59
CA VAL A 118 9.61 -1.85 -0.58
C VAL A 118 9.43 -3.27 -1.08
N VAL A 119 8.99 -3.39 -2.33
CA VAL A 119 8.78 -4.69 -3.00
C VAL A 119 9.91 -4.93 -3.98
N GLU A 120 10.67 -6.01 -3.80
CA GLU A 120 11.66 -6.47 -4.77
C GLU A 120 11.06 -7.54 -5.68
N VAL A 121 11.21 -7.35 -6.99
CA VAL A 121 10.70 -8.29 -8.00
C VAL A 121 11.79 -8.77 -8.93
N SER A 122 11.59 -9.95 -9.52
CA SER A 122 12.31 -10.40 -10.70
C SER A 122 11.36 -10.56 -11.89
N VAL A 123 11.86 -10.33 -13.10
CA VAL A 123 11.10 -10.46 -14.34
C VAL A 123 11.79 -11.44 -15.27
N LYS A 124 11.09 -12.52 -15.63
CA LYS A 124 11.56 -13.51 -16.61
C LYS A 124 10.42 -13.84 -17.57
N ASN A 125 10.68 -13.75 -18.89
CA ASN A 125 9.68 -14.04 -19.92
C ASN A 125 8.35 -13.29 -19.72
N ARG A 126 8.44 -12.00 -19.36
CA ARG A 126 7.30 -11.12 -19.01
C ARG A 126 6.46 -11.57 -17.80
N LYS A 127 6.94 -12.54 -17.02
CA LYS A 127 6.35 -12.93 -15.74
C LYS A 127 7.10 -12.25 -14.60
N VAL A 128 6.34 -11.58 -13.73
CA VAL A 128 6.84 -10.97 -12.51
C VAL A 128 6.80 -12.01 -11.40
N LYS A 129 7.86 -12.09 -10.60
CA LYS A 129 7.89 -12.84 -9.34
C LYS A 129 8.29 -11.88 -8.24
N ILE A 130 7.56 -11.91 -7.14
CA ILE A 130 7.91 -11.14 -5.94
C ILE A 130 8.92 -11.96 -5.14
N GLU A 131 10.09 -11.36 -4.91
CA GLU A 131 11.19 -12.04 -4.24
C GLU A 131 11.21 -11.70 -2.75
N ARG A 132 10.88 -10.46 -2.39
CA ARG A 132 10.98 -9.94 -1.02
C ARG A 132 10.12 -8.70 -0.84
N ILE A 133 9.52 -8.55 0.33
CA ILE A 133 8.82 -7.33 0.75
C ILE A 133 9.42 -6.89 2.09
N VAL A 134 9.78 -5.61 2.19
CA VAL A 134 10.21 -4.98 3.44
C VAL A 134 9.13 -3.96 3.81
N ALA A 135 8.45 -4.19 4.93
CA ALA A 135 7.43 -3.30 5.46
C ALA A 135 7.95 -2.63 6.74
N VAL A 136 7.99 -1.31 6.76
CA VAL A 136 8.29 -0.53 7.97
C VAL A 136 7.01 0.13 8.45
N PHE A 137 6.67 -0.07 9.72
CA PHE A 137 5.40 0.34 10.28
C PHE A 137 5.58 1.17 11.56
N ASP A 138 4.87 2.28 11.66
CA ASP A 138 4.78 3.13 12.85
C ASP A 138 3.30 3.39 13.19
N CYS A 139 2.80 2.74 14.24
CA CYS A 139 1.48 3.01 14.82
C CYS A 139 1.55 3.70 16.18
N GLY A 140 2.67 4.38 16.48
CA GLY A 140 2.89 4.97 17.80
C GLY A 140 3.14 3.92 18.87
N MET A 141 2.64 4.20 20.07
CA MET A 141 2.72 3.26 21.20
C MET A 141 1.96 1.96 20.87
N MET A 142 2.72 0.87 20.80
CA MET A 142 2.20 -0.49 20.60
C MET A 142 1.86 -1.13 21.95
N ILE A 143 0.64 -1.65 22.09
CA ILE A 143 0.24 -2.43 23.27
C ILE A 143 0.90 -3.81 23.24
N ASP A 144 0.84 -4.47 22.09
CA ASP A 144 1.46 -5.77 21.85
C ASP A 144 2.16 -5.75 20.48
N PRO A 145 3.50 -5.56 20.43
CA PRO A 145 4.25 -5.53 19.19
C PRO A 145 4.13 -6.81 18.36
N HIS A 146 3.93 -7.98 18.96
CA HIS A 146 3.80 -9.24 18.22
C HIS A 146 2.47 -9.27 17.45
N ASN A 147 1.38 -8.81 18.06
CA ASN A 147 0.11 -8.68 17.36
C ASN A 147 0.15 -7.62 16.26
N VAL A 148 0.88 -6.52 16.46
CA VAL A 148 1.09 -5.52 15.42
C VAL A 148 1.87 -6.11 14.24
N GLU A 149 2.95 -6.84 14.50
CA GLU A 149 3.72 -7.55 13.46
C GLU A 149 2.83 -8.50 12.65
N ALA A 150 2.06 -9.35 13.33
CA ALA A 150 1.13 -10.27 12.66
C ALA A 150 0.03 -9.56 11.85
N GLN A 151 -0.47 -8.41 12.32
CA GLN A 151 -1.44 -7.60 11.59
C GLN A 151 -0.84 -7.03 10.31
N VAL A 152 0.42 -6.57 10.37
CA VAL A 152 1.15 -6.05 9.20
C VAL A 152 1.41 -7.16 8.20
N GLU A 153 1.93 -8.31 8.63
CA GLU A 153 2.13 -9.49 7.76
C GLU A 153 0.83 -9.91 7.06
N GLY A 154 -0.25 -10.01 7.83
CA GLY A 154 -1.57 -10.36 7.29
C GLY A 154 -2.12 -9.29 6.35
N GLY A 155 -1.83 -8.01 6.60
CA GLY A 155 -2.21 -6.91 5.71
C GLY A 155 -1.49 -6.98 4.37
N VAL A 156 -0.17 -7.16 4.40
CA VAL A 156 0.66 -7.32 3.19
C VAL A 156 0.18 -8.51 2.36
N ILE A 157 -0.09 -9.67 3.00
CA ILE A 157 -0.61 -10.85 2.30
C ILE A 157 -1.99 -10.59 1.68
N TRP A 158 -2.85 -9.83 2.36
CA TRP A 158 -4.20 -9.50 1.89
C TRP A 158 -4.16 -8.55 0.69
N GLY A 159 -3.38 -7.47 0.77
CA GLY A 159 -3.11 -6.56 -0.33
C GLY A 159 -2.48 -7.27 -1.53
N LEU A 160 -1.52 -8.15 -1.27
CA LEU A 160 -0.85 -8.91 -2.31
C LEU A 160 -1.75 -9.94 -3.01
N SER A 161 -2.65 -10.58 -2.26
CA SER A 161 -3.66 -11.46 -2.83
C SER A 161 -4.53 -10.72 -3.85
N ALA A 162 -4.95 -9.49 -3.52
CA ALA A 162 -5.72 -8.66 -4.43
C ALA A 162 -4.91 -8.22 -5.66
N ALA A 163 -3.64 -7.87 -5.48
CA ALA A 163 -2.76 -7.39 -6.56
C ALA A 163 -2.38 -8.47 -7.59
N ILE A 164 -2.28 -9.75 -7.19
CA ILE A 164 -1.88 -10.85 -8.08
C ILE A 164 -3.08 -11.57 -8.69
N ASP A 165 -4.05 -11.99 -7.87
CA ASP A 165 -5.11 -12.93 -8.27
C ASP A 165 -6.52 -12.51 -7.74
N GLY A 166 -6.72 -11.23 -7.39
CA GLY A 166 -7.95 -10.74 -6.76
C GLY A 166 -9.17 -10.57 -7.66
N GLN A 167 -9.15 -11.06 -8.90
CA GLN A 167 -10.19 -10.80 -9.89
C GLN A 167 -11.46 -11.63 -9.61
N ILE A 168 -12.61 -10.96 -9.67
CA ILE A 168 -13.93 -11.61 -9.67
C ILE A 168 -14.66 -11.19 -10.96
N HIS A 169 -15.18 -12.17 -11.69
CA HIS A 169 -15.94 -11.95 -12.91
C HIS A 169 -17.43 -12.00 -12.61
N PHE A 170 -18.19 -11.15 -13.30
CA PHE A 170 -19.64 -11.16 -13.24
C PHE A 170 -20.22 -11.50 -14.62
N ALA A 171 -21.14 -12.46 -14.65
CA ALA A 171 -21.88 -12.85 -15.84
C ALA A 171 -23.33 -13.18 -15.47
N ASN A 172 -24.29 -12.77 -16.30
CA ASN A 172 -25.72 -13.03 -16.09
C ASN A 172 -26.25 -12.61 -14.70
N GLY A 173 -25.70 -11.53 -14.13
CA GLY A 173 -26.13 -10.97 -12.83
C GLY A 173 -25.58 -11.68 -11.59
N ALA A 174 -24.58 -12.56 -11.74
CA ALA A 174 -23.93 -13.24 -10.60
C ALA A 174 -22.41 -13.32 -10.79
N ALA A 175 -21.69 -13.50 -9.67
CA ALA A 175 -20.27 -13.84 -9.71
C ALA A 175 -20.09 -15.21 -10.38
N VAL A 176 -19.07 -15.33 -11.23
CA VAL A 176 -18.72 -16.58 -11.91
C VAL A 176 -17.95 -17.49 -10.94
N GLU A 177 -17.03 -16.91 -10.17
CA GLU A 177 -16.29 -17.62 -9.14
C GLU A 177 -17.18 -17.93 -7.93
N ASP A 178 -17.23 -19.20 -7.53
CA ASP A 178 -18.10 -19.67 -6.44
C ASP A 178 -17.33 -20.09 -5.18
N ASN A 179 -16.01 -20.27 -5.25
CA ASN A 179 -15.18 -20.77 -4.16
C ASN A 179 -13.67 -20.51 -4.39
N PHE A 180 -12.81 -20.84 -3.41
CA PHE A 180 -11.35 -20.59 -3.45
C PHE A 180 -10.54 -21.34 -4.51
N HIS A 181 -11.15 -22.29 -5.22
CA HIS A 181 -10.51 -22.95 -6.36
C HIS A 181 -10.73 -22.18 -7.67
N THR A 182 -11.76 -21.32 -7.73
CA THR A 182 -12.05 -20.41 -8.84
C THR A 182 -11.65 -18.97 -8.55
N ALA A 183 -11.67 -18.54 -7.28
CA ALA A 183 -11.15 -17.26 -6.79
C ALA A 183 -10.04 -17.53 -5.76
N PRO A 184 -8.82 -17.91 -6.19
CA PRO A 184 -7.74 -18.24 -5.28
C PRO A 184 -7.27 -17.00 -4.51
N ILE A 185 -6.96 -17.21 -3.23
CA ILE A 185 -6.15 -16.28 -2.42
C ILE A 185 -4.70 -16.75 -2.44
N LEU A 186 -3.77 -15.85 -2.10
CA LEU A 186 -2.34 -16.18 -2.04
C LEU A 186 -2.10 -17.37 -1.10
N ARG A 187 -1.44 -18.40 -1.63
CA ARG A 187 -1.08 -19.60 -0.87
C ARG A 187 0.31 -19.48 -0.26
N ILE A 188 0.58 -20.30 0.75
CA ILE A 188 1.84 -20.30 1.51
C ILE A 188 3.08 -20.49 0.63
N ASP A 189 2.99 -21.26 -0.45
CA ASP A 189 4.07 -21.52 -1.41
C ASP A 189 4.26 -20.36 -2.40
N GLN A 190 3.29 -19.46 -2.49
CA GLN A 190 3.33 -18.23 -3.29
C GLN A 190 3.75 -17.01 -2.45
N THR A 191 3.62 -17.09 -1.12
CA THR A 191 3.99 -15.99 -0.21
C THR A 191 5.49 -15.69 -0.28
N PRO A 192 5.89 -14.47 -0.65
CA PRO A 192 7.30 -14.09 -0.67
C PRO A 192 7.85 -13.95 0.76
N ARG A 193 9.16 -13.77 0.89
CA ARG A 193 9.74 -13.37 2.18
C ARG A 193 9.25 -11.96 2.54
N ILE A 194 8.52 -11.84 3.63
CA ILE A 194 8.06 -10.56 4.20
C ILE A 194 8.93 -10.26 5.43
N GLU A 195 9.43 -9.03 5.51
CA GLU A 195 10.20 -8.52 6.65
C GLU A 195 9.48 -7.33 7.23
N VAL A 196 8.89 -7.51 8.42
CA VAL A 196 8.21 -6.43 9.15
C VAL A 196 9.18 -5.79 10.14
N HIS A 197 9.23 -4.47 10.12
CA HIS A 197 10.05 -3.68 11.01
C HIS A 197 9.22 -2.59 11.67
N LEU A 198 8.93 -2.79 12.96
CA LEU A 198 8.13 -1.86 13.75
C LEU A 198 9.01 -0.74 14.32
N LEU A 199 8.65 0.51 14.06
CA LEU A 199 9.30 1.66 14.70
C LEU A 199 8.74 1.81 16.11
N LYS A 200 9.62 1.71 17.11
CA LYS A 200 9.27 1.94 18.52
C LYS A 200 9.29 3.43 18.80
N THR A 201 8.11 4.03 18.88
CA THR A 201 7.92 5.46 19.13
C THR A 201 6.97 5.66 20.32
N ASP A 202 7.01 6.85 20.91
CA ASP A 202 6.10 7.30 21.97
C ASP A 202 4.94 8.15 21.42
N HIS A 203 4.74 8.14 20.10
CA HIS A 203 3.62 8.81 19.46
C HIS A 203 2.28 8.21 19.93
N LYS A 204 1.21 8.98 19.76
CA LYS A 204 -0.16 8.53 20.03
C LYS A 204 -0.41 7.19 19.32
N SER A 205 -1.00 6.25 20.05
CA SER A 205 -1.37 4.94 19.52
C SER A 205 -2.38 5.08 18.37
N GLY A 206 -2.02 4.48 17.24
CA GLY A 206 -2.84 4.37 16.03
C GLY A 206 -3.30 2.93 15.78
N GLY A 207 -3.99 2.73 14.66
CA GLY A 207 -4.52 1.42 14.25
C GLY A 207 -3.48 0.58 13.50
N ALA A 208 -3.29 -0.68 13.91
CA ALA A 208 -2.43 -1.63 13.20
C ALA A 208 -3.15 -2.44 12.11
N GLY A 209 -4.48 -2.35 12.06
CA GLY A 209 -5.30 -3.30 11.32
C GLY A 209 -5.33 -3.13 9.80
N GLU A 210 -5.00 -1.95 9.26
CA GLU A 210 -5.39 -1.64 7.87
C GLU A 210 -4.29 -0.96 7.04
N ALA A 211 -3.41 -0.17 7.65
CA ALA A 211 -2.50 0.69 6.89
C ALA A 211 -1.37 -0.05 6.12
N SER A 212 -1.25 -1.36 6.26
CA SER A 212 -0.30 -2.21 5.50
C SER A 212 -0.96 -3.07 4.42
N VAL A 213 -2.22 -2.78 4.09
CA VAL A 213 -2.95 -3.37 2.97
C VAL A 213 -2.82 -2.43 1.78
#